data_AF-A0A7S2EFU6-F1
#
_entry.id   AF-A0A7S2EFU6-F1
#
_cell.length_a   1.000
_cell.length_b   1.000
_cell.length_c   1.000
_cell.angle_alpha   90.00
_cell.angle_beta   90.00
_cell.angle_gamma   90.00
#
_symmetry.space_group_name_H-M   'P 1'
#
loop_
_entity.id
_entity.type
_entity.pdbx_description
1 polymer ?
#
loop_
_entity_poly.entity_id
_entity_poly.type
_entity_poly.pdbx_seq_one_letter_code
_entity_poly.pdbx_strand_id
1 'polypeptide(L)'
;GWALVFSALFSKTWRINQLFNSTKMKRVRVTARDVMLPLLALMTINFFILILWTALSPLQWNRTVINYDVYQRAIESKGYCAYDESLPFVVVLVVVDITALLVTSWQSY
;
A
#
# COMPACT_ATOMS: atom_id res chain seq x y z
N GLY A 1 -2.42 -6.84 -3.14
CA GLY A 1 -2.39 -7.84 -2.06
C GLY A 1 -2.28 -7.19 -0.70
N TRP A 2 -1.13 -6.58 -0.40
CA TRP A 2 -0.84 -5.93 0.88
C TRP A 2 -1.92 -4.90 1.33
N ALA A 3 -2.27 -3.94 0.47
CA ALA A 3 -3.29 -2.93 0.81
C ALA A 3 -4.68 -3.52 1.10
N LEU A 4 -5.05 -4.64 0.45
CA LEU A 4 -6.32 -5.34 0.67
C LEU A 4 -6.34 -6.05 2.04
N VAL A 5 -5.24 -6.73 2.38
CA VAL A 5 -5.09 -7.42 3.68
C VAL A 5 -5.05 -6.41 4.81
N PHE A 6 -4.31 -5.31 4.65
CA PHE A 6 -4.23 -4.23 5.62
C PHE A 6 -5.59 -3.54 5.83
N SER A 7 -6.29 -3.22 4.74
CA SER A 7 -7.66 -2.72 4.77
C SER A 7 -8.59 -3.67 5.56
N ALA A 8 -8.56 -4.97 5.27
CA ALA A 8 -9.39 -5.95 5.95
C ALA A 8 -9.09 -6.05 7.46
N LEU A 9 -7.82 -5.98 7.86
CA LEU A 9 -7.40 -5.93 9.27
C LEU A 9 -7.94 -4.68 9.96
N PHE A 10 -7.78 -3.51 9.34
CA PHE A 10 -8.26 -2.25 9.89
C PHE A 10 -9.77 -2.26 10.18
N SER A 11 -10.59 -2.74 9.24
CA SER A 11 -12.04 -2.84 9.45
C SER A 11 -12.44 -3.75 10.61
N LYS A 12 -11.69 -4.85 10.84
CA LYS A 12 -11.91 -5.71 12.01
C LYS A 12 -11.56 -4.99 13.31
N THR A 13 -10.39 -4.35 13.39
CA THR A 13 -9.95 -3.61 14.58
C THR A 13 -10.90 -2.47 14.92
N TRP A 14 -11.34 -1.71 13.92
CA TRP A 14 -12.30 -0.60 14.11
C TRP A 14 -13.63 -1.10 14.68
N ARG A 15 -14.18 -2.18 14.11
CA ARG A 15 -15.45 -2.77 14.59
C ARG A 15 -15.34 -3.25 16.04
N ILE A 16 -14.19 -3.80 16.42
CA ILE A 16 -13.92 -4.26 17.79
C ILE A 16 -13.86 -3.04 18.73
N ASN A 17 -13.06 -2.02 18.44
CA ASN A 17 -12.96 -0.85 19.31
C ASN A 17 -14.34 -0.17 19.51
N GLN A 18 -15.13 -0.03 18.45
CA GLN A 18 -16.46 0.58 18.57
C GLN A 18 -17.45 -0.22 19.43
N LEU A 19 -17.28 -1.55 19.52
CA LEU A 19 -18.05 -2.40 20.43
C LEU A 19 -17.62 -2.20 21.89
N PHE A 20 -16.31 -2.14 22.17
CA PHE A 20 -15.77 -2.00 23.52
C PHE A 20 -15.91 -0.59 24.10
N ASN A 21 -15.84 0.46 23.28
CA ASN A 21 -15.93 1.86 23.72
C ASN A 21 -17.40 2.36 23.89
N SER A 22 -18.39 1.48 23.82
CA SER A 22 -19.79 1.83 24.11
C SER A 22 -20.03 1.87 25.62
N THR A 23 -19.82 3.05 26.22
CA THR A 23 -20.02 3.37 27.65
C THR A 23 -21.43 3.12 28.18
N LYS A 24 -22.44 3.05 27.30
CA LYS A 24 -23.77 2.54 27.63
C LYS A 24 -23.82 1.12 27.09
N MET A 25 -23.94 0.12 27.96
CA MET A 25 -24.22 -1.29 27.65
C MET A 25 -25.59 -1.45 26.96
N LYS A 26 -25.81 -0.74 25.85
CA LYS A 26 -26.94 -0.82 24.95
C LYS A 26 -26.46 -1.58 23.73
N ARG A 27 -27.34 -2.41 23.15
CA ARG A 27 -27.05 -3.16 21.92
C ARG A 27 -26.84 -2.17 20.77
N VAL A 28 -25.60 -1.76 20.52
CA VAL A 28 -25.24 -0.94 19.35
C VAL A 28 -25.12 -1.88 18.16
N ARG A 29 -26.05 -1.74 17.21
CA ARG A 29 -25.96 -2.44 15.93
C ARG A 29 -24.96 -1.68 15.07
N VAL A 30 -23.67 -2.01 15.20
CA VAL A 30 -22.62 -1.41 14.37
C VAL A 30 -22.87 -1.84 12.92
N THR A 31 -23.30 -0.90 12.09
CA THR A 31 -23.54 -1.15 10.68
C THR A 31 -22.19 -1.28 9.97
N ALA A 32 -21.97 -2.39 9.27
CA ALA A 32 -20.71 -2.63 8.55
C ALA A 32 -20.39 -1.55 7.50
N ARG A 33 -21.41 -0.78 7.07
CA ARG A 33 -21.27 0.30 6.08
C ARG A 33 -20.41 1.48 6.59
N ASP A 34 -20.51 1.83 7.87
CA ASP A 34 -19.78 2.98 8.43
C ASP A 34 -18.29 2.70 8.56
N VAL A 35 -17.93 1.43 8.79
CA VAL A 35 -16.54 0.96 8.89
C VAL A 35 -15.94 0.67 7.51
N MET A 36 -16.78 0.39 6.53
CA MET A 36 -16.38 0.16 5.15
C MET A 36 -15.99 1.46 4.43
N LEU A 37 -16.60 2.59 4.79
CA LEU A 37 -16.28 3.91 4.24
C LEU A 37 -14.80 4.34 4.41
N PRO A 38 -14.22 4.36 5.62
CA PRO A 38 -12.82 4.73 5.81
C PRO A 38 -11.86 3.70 5.20
N LEU A 39 -12.26 2.42 5.16
CA LEU A 39 -11.52 1.37 4.49
C LEU A 39 -11.44 1.59 2.97
N LEU A 40 -12.59 1.88 2.36
CA LEU A 40 -12.68 2.08 0.92
C LEU A 40 -11.93 3.35 0.51
N ALA A 41 -11.98 4.39 1.34
CA ALA A 41 -11.19 5.62 1.17
C ALA A 41 -9.66 5.37 1.21
N LEU A 42 -9.16 4.61 2.19
CA LEU A 42 -7.73 4.25 2.24
C LEU A 42 -7.29 3.41 1.03
N MET A 43 -8.16 2.49 0.60
CA MET A 43 -7.90 1.64 -0.55
C MET A 43 -7.90 2.44 -1.86
N THR A 44 -8.83 3.39 -2.03
CA THR A 44 -8.90 4.23 -3.24
C THR A 44 -7.73 5.18 -3.33
N ILE A 45 -7.26 5.76 -2.22
CA ILE A 45 -6.06 6.61 -2.20
C ILE A 45 -4.84 5.81 -2.66
N ASN A 46 -4.63 4.62 -2.10
CA ASN A 46 -3.52 3.73 -2.50
C ASN A 46 -3.60 3.36 -3.99
N PHE A 47 -4.79 2.99 -4.48
CA PHE A 47 -4.98 2.70 -5.90
C PHE A 47 -4.73 3.91 -6.78
N PHE A 48 -5.19 5.08 -6.38
CA PHE A 48 -5.03 6.32 -7.15
C PHE A 48 -3.56 6.71 -7.27
N ILE A 49 -2.78 6.61 -6.19
CA ILE A 49 -1.33 6.87 -6.21
C ILE A 49 -0.62 5.87 -7.14
N LEU A 50 -0.99 4.59 -7.08
CA LEU A 50 -0.41 3.57 -7.97
C LEU A 50 -0.77 3.82 -9.44
N ILE A 51 -2.01 4.20 -9.74
CA ILE A 51 -2.44 4.53 -11.10
C ILE A 51 -1.64 5.74 -11.61
N LEU A 52 -1.56 6.81 -10.83
CA LEU A 52 -0.75 7.99 -11.17
C LEU A 52 0.71 7.64 -11.42
N TRP A 53 1.30 6.80 -10.56
CA TRP A 53 2.68 6.35 -10.73
C TRP A 53 2.86 5.59 -12.05
N THR A 54 1.98 4.63 -12.36
CA THR A 54 2.06 3.87 -13.62
C THR A 54 1.79 4.71 -14.87
N ALA A 55 0.98 5.76 -14.76
CA ALA A 55 0.66 6.65 -15.87
C ALA A 55 1.77 7.67 -16.15
N LEU A 56 2.41 8.20 -15.11
CA LEU A 56 3.44 9.25 -15.24
C LEU A 56 4.84 8.67 -15.48
N SER A 57 5.17 7.55 -14.83
CA SER A 57 6.46 6.88 -15.00
C SER A 57 6.18 5.42 -15.38
N PRO A 58 6.03 5.12 -16.69
CA PRO A 58 5.82 3.75 -17.13
C PRO A 58 7.07 2.92 -16.85
N LEU A 59 6.84 1.68 -16.44
CA LEU A 59 7.92 0.73 -16.16
C LEU A 59 8.67 0.42 -17.47
N GLN A 60 9.96 0.77 -17.53
CA GLN A 60 10.79 0.49 -18.69
C GLN A 60 11.65 -0.75 -18.48
N TRP A 61 11.72 -1.59 -19.50
CA TRP A 61 12.63 -2.73 -19.53
C TRP A 61 14.04 -2.24 -19.84
N ASN A 62 14.95 -2.39 -18.88
CA ASN A 62 16.35 -2.04 -19.05
C ASN A 62 17.22 -3.30 -19.01
N ARG A 63 18.20 -3.37 -19.92
CA ARG A 63 19.13 -4.50 -20.02
C ARG A 63 20.54 -4.01 -19.78
N THR A 64 21.16 -4.51 -18.71
CA THR A 64 22.56 -4.24 -18.40
C THR A 64 23.39 -5.50 -18.65
N VAL A 65 24.53 -5.32 -19.31
CA VAL A 65 25.50 -6.39 -19.52
C VAL A 65 26.38 -6.45 -18.28
N ILE A 66 26.51 -7.64 -17.68
CA ILE A 66 27.24 -7.85 -16.43
C ILE A 66 28.70 -8.17 -16.73
N ASN A 67 28.92 -9.04 -17.71
CA ASN A 67 30.21 -9.60 -18.05
C ASN A 67 30.46 -9.55 -19.55
N TYR A 68 31.67 -9.12 -19.92
CA TYR A 68 32.18 -9.06 -21.29
C TYR A 68 33.33 -10.06 -21.46
N ASP A 69 33.39 -10.70 -22.62
CA ASP A 69 34.50 -11.57 -23.01
C ASP A 69 35.75 -10.76 -23.42
N VAL A 70 36.89 -11.43 -23.60
CA VAL A 70 38.15 -10.88 -24.11
C VAL A 70 37.96 -10.16 -25.45
N TYR A 71 36.96 -10.57 -26.23
CA TYR A 71 36.56 -9.94 -27.50
C TYR A 71 35.42 -8.90 -27.37
N GLN A 72 35.16 -8.36 -26.17
CA GLN A 72 34.11 -7.35 -25.90
C GLN A 72 32.68 -7.81 -26.25
N ARG A 73 32.42 -9.12 -26.18
CA ARG A 73 31.08 -9.69 -26.39
C ARG A 73 30.37 -9.89 -25.06
N ALA A 74 29.10 -9.56 -24.99
CA ALA A 74 28.29 -9.77 -23.79
C ALA A 74 28.09 -11.28 -23.54
N ILE A 75 28.65 -11.81 -22.45
CA ILE A 75 28.50 -13.21 -22.03
C ILE A 75 27.23 -13.35 -21.19
N GLU A 76 27.01 -12.38 -20.29
CA GLU A 76 25.90 -12.38 -19.36
C GLU A 76 25.22 -11.01 -19.33
N SER A 77 23.90 -11.01 -19.32
CA SER A 77 23.11 -9.80 -19.20
C SER A 77 21.96 -10.00 -18.24
N LYS A 78 21.71 -8.99 -17.39
CA LYS A 78 20.53 -8.90 -16.54
C LYS A 78 19.53 -7.95 -17.17
N GLY A 79 18.31 -8.45 -17.35
CA GLY A 79 17.16 -7.62 -17.63
C GLY A 79 16.45 -7.30 -16.33
N TYR A 80 16.15 -6.02 -16.10
CA TYR A 80 15.33 -5.58 -14.99
C TYR A 80 14.38 -4.49 -15.45
N CYS A 81 13.28 -4.36 -14.72
CA CYS A 81 12.34 -3.29 -14.95
C CYS A 81 12.68 -2.14 -14.00
N ALA A 82 12.85 -0.94 -14.54
CA ALA A 82 13.12 0.26 -13.75
C ALA A 82 12.14 1.37 -14.12
N TYR A 83 11.94 2.25 -13.15
CA TYR A 83 11.20 3.48 -13.30
C TYR A 83 12.21 4.63 -13.32
N ASP A 84 12.03 5.61 -14.20
CA ASP A 84 12.70 6.89 -14.02
C ASP A 84 11.99 7.66 -12.91
N GLU A 85 12.75 7.99 -11.85
CA GLU A 85 12.31 8.79 -10.70
C GLU A 85 11.12 8.23 -9.87
N SER A 86 11.22 7.00 -9.38
CA SER A 86 10.18 6.37 -8.53
C SER A 86 10.18 6.77 -7.05
N LEU A 87 11.28 7.33 -6.55
CA LEU A 87 11.45 7.67 -5.14
C LEU A 87 10.29 8.46 -4.51
N PRO A 88 9.75 9.55 -5.12
CA PRO A 88 8.68 10.32 -4.49
C PRO A 88 7.40 9.50 -4.30
N PHE A 89 7.01 8.69 -5.28
CA PHE A 89 5.80 7.87 -5.20
C PHE A 89 5.91 6.79 -4.12
N VAL A 90 7.08 6.15 -4.01
CA VAL A 90 7.34 5.14 -2.97
C VAL A 90 7.32 5.77 -1.58
N VAL A 91 7.93 6.94 -1.40
CA VAL A 91 7.93 7.64 -0.10
C VAL A 91 6.51 8.00 0.32
N VAL A 92 5.69 8.53 -0.58
CA VAL A 92 4.29 8.90 -0.28
C VAL A 92 3.47 7.66 0.10
N LEU A 93 3.60 6.55 -0.64
CA LEU A 93 2.91 5.30 -0.31
C LEU A 93 3.30 4.82 1.10
N VAL A 94 4.60 4.74 1.39
CA VAL A 94 5.09 4.29 2.69
C VAL A 94 4.61 5.18 3.82
N VAL A 95 4.56 6.50 3.63
CA VAL A 95 4.06 7.44 4.64
C VAL A 95 2.56 7.24 4.89
N VAL A 96 1.74 7.13 3.84
CA VAL A 96 0.29 6.88 3.97
C VAL A 96 0.02 5.56 4.70
N ASP A 97 0.80 4.54 4.39
CA ASP A 97 0.65 3.21 4.95
C ASP A 97 1.10 3.12 6.41
N ILE A 98 2.23 3.74 6.76
CA ILE A 98 2.73 3.82 8.14
C ILE A 98 1.80 4.68 9.01
N THR A 99 1.32 5.82 8.50
CA THR A 99 0.38 6.66 9.26
C THR A 99 -0.93 5.93 9.51
N ALA A 100 -1.46 5.22 8.52
CA ALA A 100 -2.62 4.37 8.72
C ALA A 100 -2.33 3.28 9.77
N LEU A 101 -1.21 2.58 9.68
CA LEU A 101 -0.77 1.57 10.67
C LEU A 101 -0.73 2.14 12.10
N LEU A 102 -0.12 3.31 12.29
CA LEU A 102 -0.01 3.97 13.60
C LEU A 102 -1.39 4.37 14.15
N VAL A 103 -2.30 4.84 13.30
CA VAL A 103 -3.68 5.13 13.71
C VAL A 103 -4.38 3.84 14.14
N THR A 104 -4.20 2.74 13.39
CA THR A 104 -4.81 1.46 13.74
C THR A 104 -4.26 0.88 15.04
N SER A 105 -2.96 1.02 15.30
CA SER A 105 -2.33 0.51 16.51
C SER A 105 -2.72 1.35 17.72
N TRP A 106 -2.77 2.67 17.58
CA TRP A 106 -3.30 3.55 18.62
C TRP A 106 -4.75 3.25 18.94
N GLN A 107 -5.57 2.97 17.92
CA GLN A 107 -6.96 2.59 18.11
C GLN A 107 -7.16 1.19 18.71
N SER A 108 -6.14 0.34 18.69
CA SER A 108 -6.19 -1.01 19.26
C SER A 108 -5.79 -1.08 20.74
N TYR A 109 -5.08 -0.06 21.23
CA TYR A 109 -4.62 0.07 22.61
C TYR A 109 -5.69 0.79 23.45
#